data_AF-A0A645A6C1-F1
#
_entry.id   AF-A0A645A6C1-F1
#
_cell.length_a   1.000
_cell.length_b   1.000
_cell.length_c   1.000
_cell.angle_alpha   90.00
_cell.angle_beta   90.00
_cell.angle_gamma   90.00
#
_symmetry.space_group_name_H-M   'P 1'
#
loop_
_entity.id
_entity.type
_entity.pdbx_description
1 polymer ?
#
loop_
_entity_poly.entity_id
_entity_poly.type
_entity_poly.pdbx_seq_one_letter_code
_entity_poly.pdbx_strand_id
1 'polypeptide(L)'
;MANSKETPAGGTLRDKLDRFWRILFLNEQGRPKSAMFLYSFCLSLLFFAIYASAYFFLIDVLESAFAASSVLMRNILQAVLPGLAGTLVCCALFYVFPDKRLVPVAYLWLAAFALAALITMACITEREEFRIFLYFFAMLIPAGLLSGGLISFLQFRRYRQKAEKAKEAC
;
A
#
# COMPACT_ATOMS: atom_id res chain seq x y z
N MET A 1 -33.58 46.21 -5.53
CA MET A 1 -32.65 45.98 -4.40
C MET A 1 -31.79 44.77 -4.73
N ALA A 2 -30.49 44.87 -4.41
CA ALA A 2 -29.34 43.95 -4.66
C ALA A 2 -29.68 42.47 -4.93
N ASN A 3 -29.22 41.87 -6.05
CA ASN A 3 -27.87 41.33 -6.32
C ASN A 3 -27.45 40.20 -5.37
N SER A 4 -27.38 38.98 -5.90
CA SER A 4 -26.31 38.03 -5.59
C SER A 4 -25.97 37.23 -6.84
N LYS A 5 -25.02 37.76 -7.60
CA LYS A 5 -24.11 37.02 -8.47
C LYS A 5 -23.62 35.76 -7.76
N GLU A 6 -23.75 34.58 -8.36
CA GLU A 6 -22.76 33.51 -8.16
C GLU A 6 -22.58 32.70 -9.45
N THR A 7 -21.55 33.08 -10.21
CA THR A 7 -20.82 32.22 -11.15
C THR A 7 -19.44 32.87 -11.29
N PRO A 8 -18.32 32.16 -11.53
CA PRO A 8 -17.96 30.75 -11.31
C PRO A 8 -16.67 30.65 -10.45
N ALA A 9 -16.65 29.90 -9.35
CA ALA A 9 -15.41 29.68 -8.60
C ALA A 9 -14.75 28.37 -9.02
N GLY A 10 -13.54 28.47 -9.60
CA GLY A 10 -12.74 27.34 -10.05
C GLY A 10 -12.66 26.25 -8.97
N GLY A 11 -13.10 25.04 -9.34
CA GLY A 11 -13.24 23.92 -8.41
C GLY A 11 -11.96 23.72 -7.63
N THR A 12 -12.08 23.92 -6.31
CA THR A 12 -10.98 23.71 -5.38
C THR A 12 -10.48 22.27 -5.52
N LEU A 13 -9.21 22.00 -5.20
CA LEU A 13 -8.71 20.63 -5.19
C LEU A 13 -9.62 19.69 -4.38
N ARG A 14 -10.26 20.22 -3.33
CA ARG A 14 -11.23 19.54 -2.48
C ARG A 14 -12.47 19.08 -3.24
N ASP A 15 -13.05 19.92 -4.10
CA ASP A 15 -14.23 19.55 -4.92
C ASP A 15 -13.88 18.48 -5.96
N LYS A 16 -12.67 18.56 -6.52
CA LYS A 16 -12.17 17.55 -7.45
C LYS A 16 -11.94 16.23 -6.72
N LEU A 17 -11.29 16.26 -5.55
CA LEU A 17 -11.13 15.12 -4.66
C LEU A 17 -12.50 14.52 -4.32
N ASP A 18 -13.46 15.28 -3.83
CA ASP A 18 -14.79 14.78 -3.45
C ASP A 18 -15.54 14.17 -4.64
N ARG A 19 -15.39 14.73 -5.84
CA ARG A 19 -15.92 14.15 -7.07
C ARG A 19 -15.22 12.85 -7.45
N PHE A 20 -13.88 12.79 -7.33
CA PHE A 20 -13.11 11.56 -7.52
C PHE A 20 -13.50 10.48 -6.50
N TRP A 21 -13.60 10.83 -5.21
CA TRP A 21 -14.06 9.93 -4.13
C TRP A 21 -15.48 9.44 -4.39
N ARG A 22 -16.39 10.31 -4.83
CA ARG A 22 -17.74 9.90 -5.25
C ARG A 22 -17.71 8.95 -6.44
N ILE A 23 -16.91 9.21 -7.48
CA ILE A 23 -16.87 8.37 -8.69
C ILE A 23 -16.20 7.01 -8.41
N LEU A 24 -15.19 6.96 -7.54
CA LEU A 24 -14.49 5.73 -7.17
C LEU A 24 -15.27 4.85 -6.18
N PHE A 25 -16.00 5.46 -5.24
CA PHE A 25 -16.66 4.72 -4.14
C PHE A 25 -18.21 4.71 -4.20
N LEU A 26 -18.87 5.63 -4.90
CA LEU A 26 -20.33 5.73 -4.98
C LEU A 26 -20.85 5.60 -6.43
N ASN A 27 -21.89 4.78 -6.61
CA ASN A 27 -22.72 4.86 -7.81
C ASN A 27 -23.71 6.04 -7.68
N GLU A 28 -24.23 6.57 -8.80
CA GLU A 28 -25.23 7.67 -8.85
C GLU A 28 -26.51 7.46 -8.01
N GLN A 29 -26.72 6.26 -7.48
CA GLN A 29 -27.91 5.84 -6.74
C GLN A 29 -27.69 5.76 -5.20
N GLY A 30 -26.58 6.27 -4.67
CA GLY A 30 -26.35 6.29 -3.20
C GLY A 30 -26.19 4.91 -2.54
N ARG A 31 -26.04 3.83 -3.33
CA ARG A 31 -25.65 2.50 -2.85
C ARG A 31 -24.18 2.21 -3.17
N PRO A 32 -23.42 1.57 -2.25
CA PRO A 32 -22.02 1.23 -2.46
C PRO A 32 -21.89 0.21 -3.61
N LYS A 33 -21.29 0.61 -4.74
CA LYS A 33 -21.12 -0.28 -5.91
C LYS A 33 -20.06 -1.37 -5.68
N SER A 34 -19.24 -1.26 -4.64
CA SER A 34 -18.30 -2.32 -4.25
C SER A 34 -17.82 -2.13 -2.81
N ALA A 35 -18.53 -2.73 -1.84
CA ALA A 35 -18.01 -2.86 -0.48
C ALA A 35 -16.59 -3.48 -0.50
N MET A 36 -16.34 -4.40 -1.43
CA MET A 36 -15.04 -5.03 -1.66
C MET A 36 -13.91 -4.03 -1.94
N PHE A 37 -14.18 -2.96 -2.68
CA PHE A 37 -13.17 -1.95 -3.03
C PHE A 37 -12.80 -1.08 -1.83
N LEU A 38 -13.80 -0.62 -1.07
CA LEU A 38 -13.58 0.12 0.17
C LEU A 38 -12.83 -0.72 1.21
N TYR A 39 -13.18 -2.00 1.37
CA TYR A 39 -12.44 -2.90 2.25
C TYR A 39 -10.99 -3.07 1.79
N SER A 40 -10.73 -3.23 0.50
CA SER A 40 -9.37 -3.35 -0.02
C SER A 40 -8.54 -2.07 0.14
N PHE A 41 -9.17 -0.90 0.02
CA PHE A 41 -8.53 0.40 0.22
C PHE A 41 -8.23 0.65 1.70
N CYS A 42 -9.18 0.36 2.59
CA CYS A 42 -8.95 0.49 4.03
C CYS A 42 -7.86 -0.51 4.50
N LEU A 43 -7.87 -1.72 3.93
CA LEU A 43 -6.87 -2.74 4.20
C LEU A 43 -5.47 -2.33 3.69
N SER A 44 -5.36 -1.63 2.57
CA SER A 44 -4.07 -1.13 2.09
C SER A 44 -3.52 -0.02 2.99
N LEU A 45 -4.37 0.87 3.53
CA LEU A 45 -3.97 1.83 4.56
C LEU A 45 -3.51 1.15 5.85
N LEU A 46 -4.21 0.09 6.28
CA LEU A 46 -3.81 -0.72 7.42
C LEU A 46 -2.43 -1.36 7.17
N PHE A 47 -2.21 -1.96 6.00
CA PHE A 47 -0.92 -2.53 5.63
C PHE A 47 0.18 -1.47 5.62
N PHE A 48 -0.10 -0.28 5.08
CA PHE A 48 0.84 0.84 5.12
C PHE A 48 1.19 1.22 6.55
N ALA A 49 0.22 1.32 7.47
CA ALA A 49 0.45 1.60 8.88
C ALA A 49 1.25 0.49 9.58
N ILE A 50 0.99 -0.79 9.27
CA ILE A 50 1.75 -1.94 9.79
C ILE A 50 3.21 -1.88 9.31
N TYR A 51 3.45 -1.62 8.02
CA TYR A 51 4.81 -1.48 7.52
C TYR A 51 5.49 -0.25 8.15
N ALA A 52 4.82 0.90 8.22
CA ALA A 52 5.38 2.12 8.81
C ALA A 52 5.76 1.92 10.28
N SER A 53 4.88 1.30 11.08
CA SER A 53 5.17 0.98 12.49
C SER A 53 6.27 -0.07 12.64
N ALA A 54 6.30 -1.10 11.80
CA ALA A 54 7.37 -2.09 11.78
C ALA A 54 8.72 -1.45 11.45
N TYR A 55 8.77 -0.58 10.43
CA TYR A 55 9.98 0.18 10.09
C TYR A 55 10.38 1.10 11.25
N PHE A 56 9.47 1.90 11.80
CA PHE A 56 9.78 2.81 12.90
C PHE A 56 10.36 2.07 14.11
N PHE A 57 9.76 0.96 14.52
CA PHE A 57 10.21 0.21 15.70
C PHE A 57 11.47 -0.61 15.45
N LEU A 58 11.57 -1.34 14.33
CA LEU A 58 12.74 -2.19 14.06
C LEU A 58 13.97 -1.39 13.66
N ILE A 59 13.82 -0.21 13.04
CA ILE A 59 14.95 0.67 12.69
C ILE A 59 15.72 1.04 13.96
N ASP A 60 15.03 1.56 14.98
CA ASP A 60 15.65 1.97 16.25
C ASP A 60 16.28 0.78 17.01
N VAL A 61 15.58 -0.35 17.03
CA VAL A 61 16.06 -1.57 17.70
C VAL A 61 17.29 -2.15 16.98
N LEU A 62 17.32 -2.17 15.65
CA LEU A 62 18.49 -2.65 14.90
C LEU A 62 19.67 -1.69 15.01
N GLU A 63 19.41 -0.39 15.02
CA GLU A 63 20.48 0.61 15.12
C GLU A 63 21.22 0.48 16.45
N SER A 64 20.48 0.30 17.55
CA SER A 64 21.06 0.06 18.88
C SER A 64 21.72 -1.32 19.00
N ALA A 65 21.11 -2.39 18.45
CA ALA A 65 21.64 -3.75 18.54
C ALA A 65 22.90 -3.98 17.69
N PHE A 66 22.99 -3.33 16.51
CA PHE A 66 24.10 -3.51 15.59
C PHE A 66 25.10 -2.36 15.59
N ALA A 67 25.12 -1.53 16.65
CA ALA A 67 25.98 -0.36 16.83
C ALA A 67 27.49 -0.58 16.62
N ALA A 68 27.97 -1.83 16.59
CA ALA A 68 29.36 -2.22 16.32
C ALA A 68 29.63 -2.86 14.94
N SER A 69 28.61 -3.12 14.12
CA SER A 69 28.77 -3.80 12.81
C SER A 69 28.98 -2.84 11.64
N SER A 70 29.45 -3.36 10.50
CA SER A 70 29.69 -2.60 9.27
C SER A 70 28.42 -1.96 8.70
N VAL A 71 28.56 -0.75 8.13
CA VAL A 71 27.45 0.09 7.62
C VAL A 71 26.59 -0.66 6.60
N LEU A 72 27.23 -1.47 5.74
CA LEU A 72 26.53 -2.25 4.72
C LEU A 72 25.60 -3.31 5.33
N MET A 73 26.07 -4.03 6.35
CA MET A 73 25.30 -5.09 7.00
C MET A 73 24.10 -4.52 7.74
N ARG A 74 24.26 -3.37 8.42
CA ARG A 74 23.16 -2.66 9.08
C ARG A 74 22.08 -2.25 8.09
N ASN A 75 22.47 -1.59 7.00
CA ASN A 75 21.53 -1.13 5.99
C ASN A 75 20.71 -2.29 5.39
N ILE A 76 21.35 -3.43 5.10
CA ILE A 76 20.64 -4.61 4.58
C ILE A 76 19.67 -5.17 5.63
N LEU A 77 20.10 -5.37 6.88
CA LEU A 77 19.22 -5.89 7.93
C LEU A 77 18.04 -4.94 8.19
N GLN A 78 18.30 -3.62 8.18
CA GLN A 78 17.31 -2.59 8.45
C GLN A 78 16.32 -2.41 7.30
N ALA A 79 16.68 -2.79 6.07
CA ALA A 79 15.74 -2.88 4.96
C ALA A 79 14.96 -4.21 4.96
N VAL A 80 15.63 -5.33 5.25
CA VAL A 80 15.03 -6.67 5.07
C VAL A 80 14.17 -7.08 6.26
N LEU A 81 14.62 -6.87 7.50
CA LEU A 81 13.89 -7.34 8.69
C LEU A 81 12.53 -6.68 8.88
N PRO A 82 12.37 -5.35 8.74
CA PRO A 82 11.06 -4.73 8.87
C PRO A 82 10.14 -5.10 7.71
N GLY A 83 10.69 -5.24 6.50
CA GLY A 83 9.95 -5.73 5.35
C GLY A 83 9.39 -7.14 5.57
N LEU A 84 10.20 -8.05 6.15
CA LEU A 84 9.76 -9.40 6.48
C LEU A 84 8.77 -9.43 7.66
N ALA A 85 9.01 -8.66 8.71
CA ALA A 85 8.11 -8.55 9.86
C ALA A 85 6.73 -8.02 9.45
N GLY A 86 6.68 -6.93 8.68
CA GLY A 86 5.44 -6.38 8.14
C GLY A 86 4.73 -7.39 7.22
N THR A 87 5.48 -8.11 6.40
CA THR A 87 4.93 -9.15 5.53
C THR A 87 4.33 -10.32 6.32
N LEU A 88 4.97 -10.76 7.40
CA LEU A 88 4.44 -11.80 8.28
C LEU A 88 3.10 -11.38 8.90
N VAL A 89 3.00 -10.14 9.38
CA VAL A 89 1.75 -9.60 9.94
C VAL A 89 0.66 -9.53 8.85
N CYS A 90 0.99 -9.03 7.65
CA CYS A 90 0.08 -8.98 6.52
C CYS A 90 -0.36 -10.38 6.05
N CYS A 91 0.53 -11.38 6.09
CA CYS A 91 0.20 -12.78 5.83
C CYS A 91 -0.71 -13.37 6.92
N ALA A 92 -0.55 -13.00 8.19
CA ALA A 92 -1.46 -13.42 9.25
C ALA A 92 -2.88 -12.86 9.01
N LEU A 93 -2.98 -11.60 8.56
CA LEU A 93 -4.25 -10.98 8.17
C LEU A 93 -4.95 -11.74 7.03
N PHE A 94 -4.22 -12.37 6.10
CA PHE A 94 -4.81 -13.24 5.07
C PHE A 94 -5.62 -14.41 5.63
N TYR A 95 -5.26 -14.93 6.81
CA TYR A 95 -6.00 -16.03 7.46
C TYR A 95 -7.24 -15.54 8.22
N VAL A 96 -7.26 -14.28 8.63
CA VAL A 96 -8.37 -13.69 9.39
C VAL A 96 -9.54 -13.30 8.48
N PHE A 97 -9.27 -12.86 7.25
CA PHE A 97 -10.33 -12.42 6.34
C PHE A 97 -10.96 -13.59 5.55
N PRO A 98 -12.31 -13.71 5.52
CA PRO A 98 -13.00 -14.74 4.74
C PRO A 98 -12.86 -14.54 3.22
N ASP A 99 -12.74 -13.29 2.76
CA ASP A 99 -12.58 -12.93 1.35
C ASP A 99 -11.10 -12.89 0.93
N LYS A 100 -10.62 -14.03 0.41
CA LYS A 100 -9.21 -14.24 0.01
C LYS A 100 -8.72 -13.38 -1.16
N ARG A 101 -9.63 -12.61 -1.78
CA ARG A 101 -9.32 -11.66 -2.86
C ARG A 101 -8.96 -10.26 -2.34
N LEU A 102 -9.26 -9.94 -1.08
CA LEU A 102 -9.00 -8.59 -0.53
C LEU A 102 -7.51 -8.29 -0.39
N VAL A 103 -6.72 -9.27 0.06
CA VAL A 103 -5.27 -9.11 0.29
C VAL A 103 -4.48 -8.80 -0.98
N PRO A 104 -4.60 -9.54 -2.11
CA PRO A 104 -3.87 -9.18 -3.33
C PRO A 104 -4.32 -7.82 -3.90
N VAL A 105 -5.59 -7.45 -3.75
CA VAL A 105 -6.09 -6.13 -4.18
C VAL A 105 -5.52 -5.01 -3.29
N ALA A 106 -5.39 -5.25 -1.97
CA ALA A 106 -4.75 -4.30 -1.06
C ALA A 106 -3.26 -4.09 -1.39
N TYR A 107 -2.53 -5.14 -1.79
CA TYR A 107 -1.16 -5.02 -2.29
C TYR A 107 -1.08 -4.24 -3.61
N LEU A 108 -2.06 -4.38 -4.52
CA LEU A 108 -2.14 -3.54 -5.72
C LEU A 108 -2.35 -2.07 -5.38
N TRP A 109 -3.18 -1.76 -4.38
CA TRP A 109 -3.32 -0.39 -3.86
C TRP A 109 -2.02 0.13 -3.26
N LEU A 110 -1.31 -0.69 -2.49
CA LEU A 110 -0.01 -0.32 -1.95
C LEU A 110 1.00 -0.01 -3.06
N ALA A 111 1.01 -0.80 -4.14
CA ALA A 111 1.84 -0.56 -5.31
C ALA A 111 1.44 0.72 -6.05
N ALA A 112 0.14 1.00 -6.16
CA ALA A 112 -0.37 2.25 -6.73
C ALA A 112 0.07 3.47 -5.90
N PHE A 113 0.03 3.39 -4.56
CA PHE A 113 0.54 4.45 -3.69
C PHE A 113 2.05 4.65 -3.84
N ALA A 114 2.81 3.56 -3.93
CA ALA A 114 4.25 3.61 -4.15
C ALA A 114 4.59 4.29 -5.50
N LEU A 115 3.86 3.96 -6.57
CA LEU A 115 4.01 4.61 -7.87
C LEU A 115 3.57 6.07 -7.84
N ALA A 116 2.45 6.39 -7.18
CA ALA A 116 1.96 7.76 -7.05
C ALA A 116 2.96 8.65 -6.30
N ALA A 117 3.58 8.13 -5.24
CA ALA A 117 4.64 8.82 -4.51
C ALA A 117 5.88 9.06 -5.39
N LEU A 118 6.29 8.05 -6.17
CA LEU A 118 7.42 8.17 -7.09
C LEU A 118 7.15 9.23 -8.18
N ILE A 119 5.97 9.20 -8.80
CA ILE A 119 5.56 10.19 -9.82
C ILE A 119 5.51 11.59 -9.21
N THR A 120 4.96 11.73 -8.00
CA THR A 120 4.86 13.03 -7.32
C THR A 120 6.24 13.61 -7.02
N MET A 121 7.16 12.80 -6.48
CA MET A 121 8.54 13.24 -6.26
C MET A 121 9.27 13.53 -7.58
N ALA A 122 9.03 12.76 -8.64
CA ALA A 122 9.60 13.04 -9.95
C ALA A 122 9.10 14.37 -10.55
N CYS A 123 7.90 14.81 -10.19
CA CYS A 123 7.31 16.06 -10.68
C CYS A 123 7.70 17.30 -9.85
N ILE A 124 7.98 17.14 -8.55
CA ILE A 124 8.22 18.28 -7.64
C ILE A 124 9.72 18.57 -7.45
N THR A 125 10.57 17.55 -7.51
CA THR A 125 11.93 17.60 -6.98
C THR A 125 13.01 17.72 -8.08
N GLU A 126 14.13 18.40 -7.76
CA GLU A 126 15.29 18.50 -8.65
C GLU A 126 16.05 17.17 -8.81
N ARG A 127 16.87 17.05 -9.86
CA ARG A 127 17.51 15.77 -10.25
C ARG A 127 18.39 15.16 -9.15
N GLU A 128 18.98 15.95 -8.27
CA GLU A 128 19.88 15.46 -7.22
C GLU A 128 19.10 14.91 -6.02
N GLU A 129 18.14 15.67 -5.51
CA GLU A 129 17.25 15.24 -4.42
C GLU A 129 16.39 14.03 -4.83
N PHE A 130 15.96 13.97 -6.10
CA PHE A 130 15.25 12.82 -6.63
C PHE A 130 16.10 11.54 -6.62
N ARG A 131 17.42 11.62 -6.86
CA ARG A 131 18.32 10.46 -6.78
C ARG A 131 18.42 9.92 -5.36
N ILE A 132 18.50 10.80 -4.37
CA ILE A 132 18.55 10.42 -2.95
C ILE A 132 17.24 9.72 -2.56
N PHE A 133 16.10 10.34 -2.91
CA PHE A 133 14.78 9.73 -2.70
C PHE A 133 14.68 8.35 -3.36
N LEU A 134 15.12 8.22 -4.61
CA LEU A 134 15.07 6.97 -5.36
C LEU A 134 15.93 5.89 -4.70
N TYR A 135 17.08 6.25 -4.12
CA TYR A 135 17.94 5.32 -3.39
C TYR A 135 17.24 4.76 -2.15
N PHE A 136 16.64 5.62 -1.31
CA PHE A 136 15.86 5.19 -0.14
C PHE A 136 14.61 4.42 -0.54
N PHE A 137 13.90 4.89 -1.56
CA PHE A 137 12.70 4.27 -2.07
C PHE A 137 13.01 2.86 -2.60
N ALA A 138 14.02 2.70 -3.45
CA ALA A 138 14.45 1.42 -4.01
C ALA A 138 14.98 0.45 -2.94
N MET A 139 15.46 0.97 -1.82
CA MET A 139 15.94 0.13 -0.71
C MET A 139 14.79 -0.37 0.18
N LEU A 140 13.84 0.49 0.55
CA LEU A 140 12.83 0.19 1.57
C LEU A 140 11.54 -0.40 1.00
N ILE A 141 11.08 0.11 -0.15
CA ILE A 141 9.74 -0.18 -0.66
C ILE A 141 9.71 -1.52 -1.42
N PRO A 142 10.65 -1.84 -2.34
CA PRO A 142 10.61 -3.07 -3.12
C PRO A 142 10.70 -4.32 -2.27
N ALA A 143 11.52 -4.32 -1.21
CA ALA A 143 11.72 -5.51 -0.39
C ALA A 143 10.40 -5.96 0.27
N GLY A 144 9.67 -5.05 0.93
CA GLY A 144 8.38 -5.35 1.55
C GLY A 144 7.26 -5.57 0.54
N LEU A 145 7.20 -4.75 -0.53
CA LEU A 145 6.14 -4.82 -1.53
C LEU A 145 6.25 -6.06 -2.41
N LEU A 146 7.46 -6.41 -2.88
CA LEU A 146 7.69 -7.58 -3.71
C LEU A 146 7.56 -8.86 -2.90
N SER A 147 8.15 -8.95 -1.70
CA SER A 147 8.03 -10.16 -0.87
C SER A 147 6.57 -10.40 -0.46
N GLY A 148 5.88 -9.39 0.08
CA GLY A 148 4.48 -9.49 0.47
C GLY A 148 3.53 -9.71 -0.71
N GLY A 149 3.79 -9.06 -1.84
CA GLY A 149 3.03 -9.23 -3.08
C GLY A 149 3.20 -10.63 -3.68
N LEU A 150 4.43 -11.13 -3.78
CA LEU A 150 4.73 -12.49 -4.27
C LEU A 150 4.10 -13.55 -3.37
N ILE A 151 4.28 -13.43 -2.06
CA ILE A 151 3.74 -14.41 -1.09
C ILE A 151 2.20 -14.42 -1.16
N SER A 152 1.56 -13.25 -1.16
CA SER A 152 0.10 -13.13 -1.28
C SER A 152 -0.41 -13.70 -2.60
N PHE A 153 0.29 -13.44 -3.71
CA PHE A 153 -0.07 -13.97 -5.03
C PHE A 153 0.08 -15.50 -5.11
N LEU A 154 1.16 -16.05 -4.57
CA LEU A 154 1.37 -17.51 -4.48
C LEU A 154 0.30 -18.18 -3.62
N GLN A 155 -0.06 -17.58 -2.48
CA GLN A 155 -1.09 -18.09 -1.60
C GLN A 155 -2.47 -18.08 -2.27
N PHE A 156 -2.78 -17.03 -3.03
CA PHE A 156 -3.98 -16.95 -3.84
C PHE A 156 -4.03 -18.02 -4.94
N ARG A 157 -2.91 -18.23 -5.68
CA ARG A 157 -2.82 -19.30 -6.69
C ARG A 157 -3.04 -20.68 -6.08
N ARG A 158 -2.41 -20.97 -4.93
CA ARG A 158 -2.59 -22.25 -4.21
C ARG A 158 -4.03 -22.45 -3.76
N TYR A 159 -4.70 -21.39 -3.29
CA TYR A 159 -6.11 -21.48 -2.91
C TYR A 159 -7.01 -21.81 -4.10
N ARG A 160 -6.77 -21.15 -5.24
CA ARG A 160 -7.55 -21.39 -6.46
C ARG A 160 -7.37 -22.83 -6.99
N GLN A 161 -6.13 -23.33 -7.00
CA GLN A 161 -5.83 -24.71 -7.37
C GLN A 161 -6.52 -25.74 -6.47
N LYS A 162 -6.57 -25.48 -5.15
CA LYS A 162 -7.31 -26.36 -4.21
C LYS A 162 -8.81 -26.33 -4.46
N ALA A 163 -9.37 -25.16 -4.77
CA ALA A 163 -10.79 -25.02 -5.07
C ALA A 163 -11.18 -25.70 -6.40
N GLU A 164 -10.32 -25.65 -7.41
CA GLU A 164 -10.54 -26.35 -8.69
C GLU A 164 -10.48 -27.87 -8.51
N LYS A 165 -9.46 -28.40 -7.80
CA LYS A 165 -9.37 -29.83 -7.47
C LYS A 165 -10.55 -30.36 -6.64
N ALA A 166 -11.07 -29.55 -5.72
CA ALA A 166 -12.24 -29.93 -4.91
C ALA A 166 -13.53 -30.01 -5.74
N LYS A 167 -13.63 -29.24 -6.83
CA LYS A 167 -14.76 -29.31 -7.77
C LYS A 167 -14.66 -30.49 -8.72
N GLU A 168 -13.45 -30.90 -9.11
CA GLU A 168 -13.23 -32.09 -9.93
C GLU A 168 -13.45 -33.41 -9.17
N ALA A 169 -13.41 -33.37 -7.83
CA ALA A 169 -13.62 -34.52 -6.96
C ALA A 169 -15.08 -34.71 -6.48
N CYS A 170 -16.02 -33.85 -6.90
CA CYS A 170 -17.44 -33.89 -6.55
C CYS A 170 -18.28 -34.19 -7.80
#